data_AF-A0A382JRI0-F1
#
_entry.id   AF-A0A382JRI0-F1
#
_cell.length_a   1.000
_cell.length_b   1.000
_cell.length_c   1.000
_cell.angle_alpha   90.00
_cell.angle_beta   90.00
_cell.angle_gamma   90.00
#
_symmetry.space_group_name_H-M   'P 1'
#
loop_
_entity.id
_entity.type
_entity.pdbx_description
1 polymer ?
#
loop_
_entity_poly.entity_id
_entity_poly.type
_entity_poly.pdbx_seq_one_letter_code
_entity_poly.pdbx_strand_id
1 'polypeptide(L)'
;MVKVVRGIREAKEEILNIRKRQLESSNEQTFVTTVTKIINNVKDLGDQALINYTKDFDNITLKNILIPQKVLKDNWDNLDENLKNSLMLASKRIR
;
A
#
# COMPACT_ATOMS: atom_id res chain seq x y z
N MET A 1 -9.00 17.66 16.78
CA MET A 1 -10.28 18.35 17.01
C MET A 1 -10.98 18.49 15.66
N VAL A 2 -12.22 18.01 15.52
CA VAL A 2 -12.96 18.11 14.26
C VAL A 2 -13.54 19.52 14.15
N LYS A 3 -13.26 20.24 13.06
CA LYS A 3 -13.83 21.57 12.81
C LYS A 3 -15.25 21.41 12.24
N VAL A 4 -16.24 21.95 12.93
CA VAL A 4 -17.62 22.02 12.45
C VAL A 4 -17.84 23.39 11.82
N VAL A 5 -18.18 23.43 10.54
CA VAL A 5 -18.46 24.65 9.77
C VAL A 5 -19.97 24.93 9.71
N ARG A 6 -20.38 26.20 9.71
CA ARG A 6 -21.78 26.61 9.70
C ARG A 6 -22.18 27.16 8.32
N GLY A 7 -22.91 26.35 7.58
CA GLY A 7 -23.52 26.73 6.31
C GLY A 7 -22.63 26.51 5.08
N ILE A 8 -23.27 26.58 3.92
CA ILE A 8 -22.66 26.13 2.65
C ILE A 8 -21.48 26.99 2.20
N ARG A 9 -21.48 28.29 2.54
CA ARG A 9 -20.41 29.22 2.17
C ARG A 9 -19.10 28.88 2.89
N GLU A 10 -19.16 28.75 4.21
CA GLU A 10 -17.99 28.37 5.03
C GLU A 10 -17.48 26.97 4.67
N ALA A 11 -18.38 26.02 4.37
CA ALA A 11 -18.00 24.70 3.90
C ALA A 11 -17.21 24.74 2.58
N LYS A 12 -17.62 25.56 1.60
CA LYS A 12 -16.90 25.72 0.33
C LYS A 12 -15.51 26.31 0.54
N GLU A 13 -15.39 27.34 1.39
CA GLU A 13 -14.12 27.97 1.73
C GLU A 13 -13.16 26.99 2.42
N GLU A 14 -13.64 26.20 3.38
CA GLU A 14 -12.80 25.22 4.08
C GLU A 14 -12.35 24.07 3.16
N ILE A 15 -13.23 23.56 2.29
CA ILE A 15 -12.87 22.53 1.31
C ILE A 15 -11.76 23.05 0.36
N LEU A 16 -11.87 24.30 -0.11
CA LEU A 16 -10.83 24.92 -0.94
C LEU A 16 -9.51 25.03 -0.19
N ASN A 17 -9.53 25.41 1.08
CA ASN A 17 -8.33 25.52 1.90
C ASN A 17 -7.69 24.15 2.19
N ILE A 18 -8.48 23.10 2.42
CA ILE A 18 -7.97 21.72 2.55
C ILE A 18 -7.24 21.31 1.28
N ARG A 19 -7.83 21.55 0.10
CA ARG A 19 -7.21 21.22 -1.19
C ARG A 19 -5.91 21.99 -1.42
N LYS A 20 -5.88 23.28 -1.10
CA LYS A 20 -4.65 24.09 -1.23
C LYS A 20 -3.52 23.56 -0.35
N ARG A 21 -3.81 23.29 0.93
CA ARG A 21 -2.82 22.70 1.85
C ARG A 21 -2.29 21.34 1.35
N GLN A 22 -3.16 20.51 0.79
CA GLN A 22 -2.77 19.23 0.20
C GLN A 22 -1.83 19.42 -0.99
N LEU A 23 -2.13 20.36 -1.89
CA LEU A 23 -1.27 20.67 -3.04
C LEU A 23 0.08 21.25 -2.62
N GLU A 24 0.10 22.15 -1.63
CA GLU A 24 1.34 22.75 -1.10
C GLU A 24 2.22 21.75 -0.35
N SER A 25 1.62 20.71 0.25
CA SER A 25 2.36 19.63 0.92
C SER A 25 2.95 18.59 -0.04
N SER A 26 2.57 18.64 -1.32
CA SER A 26 3.06 17.70 -2.33
C SER A 26 4.44 18.11 -2.81
N ASN A 27 5.48 17.49 -2.26
CA ASN A 27 6.84 17.50 -2.83
C ASN A 27 6.91 16.61 -4.10
N GLU A 28 6.01 16.85 -5.05
CA GLU A 28 5.76 15.99 -6.22
C GLU A 28 7.04 15.70 -7.00
N GLN A 29 7.92 16.69 -7.15
CA GLN A 29 9.19 16.54 -7.86
C GLN A 29 10.13 15.52 -7.19
N THR A 30 10.22 15.50 -5.86
CA THR A 30 11.06 14.56 -5.12
C THR A 30 10.50 13.14 -5.18
N PHE A 31 9.18 13.00 -5.12
CA PHE A 31 8.49 11.72 -5.30
C PHE A 31 8.72 11.15 -6.70
N VAL A 32 8.46 11.94 -7.74
CA VAL A 32 8.65 11.53 -9.14
C VAL A 32 10.09 11.08 -9.39
N THR A 33 11.06 11.84 -8.89
CA THR A 33 12.48 11.51 -9.03
C THR A 33 12.82 10.17 -8.36
N THR A 34 12.32 9.96 -7.14
CA THR A 34 12.59 8.73 -6.37
C THR A 34 11.94 7.51 -7.01
N VAL A 35 10.67 7.61 -7.39
CA VAL A 35 9.93 6.53 -8.05
C VAL A 35 10.55 6.17 -9.39
N THR A 36 10.94 7.17 -10.19
CA THR A 36 11.61 6.95 -11.48
C THR A 36 12.92 6.17 -11.30
N LYS A 37 13.71 6.48 -10.27
CA LYS A 37 14.93 5.74 -9.94
C LYS A 37 14.62 4.27 -9.61
N ILE A 38 13.60 4.00 -8.80
CA ILE A 38 13.19 2.63 -8.46
C ILE A 38 12.76 1.86 -9.72
N ILE A 39 11.91 2.46 -10.56
CA ILE A 39 11.44 1.84 -11.81
C ILE A 39 12.61 1.50 -12.72
N ASN A 40 13.52 2.44 -12.96
CA ASN A 40 14.69 2.20 -13.81
C ASN A 40 15.59 1.12 -13.21
N ASN A 41 15.82 1.14 -11.90
CA ASN A 41 16.63 0.13 -11.23
C ASN A 41 16.04 -1.29 -11.36
N VAL A 42 14.72 -1.44 -11.19
CA VAL A 42 14.03 -2.73 -11.39
C VAL A 42 14.04 -3.14 -12.85
N LYS A 43 13.88 -2.20 -13.79
CA LYS A 43 13.96 -2.48 -15.23
C LYS A 43 15.35 -3.01 -15.62
N ASP A 44 16.41 -2.45 -15.07
CA ASP A 44 17.78 -2.76 -15.45
C ASP A 44 18.34 -3.99 -14.72
N LEU A 45 17.95 -4.21 -13.46
CA LEU A 45 18.51 -5.27 -12.59
C LEU A 45 17.51 -6.38 -12.21
N GLY A 46 16.23 -6.24 -12.56
CA GLY A 46 15.19 -7.23 -12.31
C GLY A 46 15.07 -7.61 -10.83
N ASP A 47 14.99 -8.92 -10.57
CA ASP A 47 14.81 -9.50 -9.24
C ASP A 47 15.91 -9.09 -8.24
N GLN A 48 17.13 -8.80 -8.70
CA GLN A 48 18.19 -8.36 -7.82
C GLN A 48 17.88 -7.00 -7.19
N ALA A 49 17.28 -6.07 -7.94
CA ALA A 49 16.83 -4.80 -7.39
C ALA A 49 15.71 -5.02 -6.35
N LEU A 50 14.78 -5.95 -6.61
CA LEU A 50 13.71 -6.28 -5.66
C LEU A 50 14.27 -6.83 -4.35
N ILE A 51 15.22 -7.76 -4.41
CA ILE A 51 15.88 -8.33 -3.22
C ILE A 51 16.59 -7.24 -2.42
N ASN A 52 17.27 -6.31 -3.09
CA ASN A 52 17.96 -5.20 -2.44
C ASN A 52 16.96 -4.27 -1.74
N TYR A 53 15.87 -3.87 -2.41
CA TYR A 53 14.85 -3.03 -1.80
C TYR A 53 14.15 -3.69 -0.62
N THR A 54 13.84 -4.99 -0.69
CA THR A 54 13.30 -5.73 0.46
C THR A 54 14.29 -5.76 1.62
N LYS A 55 15.58 -5.88 1.35
CA LYS A 55 16.60 -5.79 2.40
C LYS A 55 16.65 -4.40 3.02
N ASP A 56 16.58 -3.35 2.21
CA ASP A 56 16.73 -1.97 2.70
C ASP A 56 15.49 -1.48 3.46
N PHE A 57 14.29 -1.87 3.03
CA PHE A 57 13.03 -1.41 3.62
C PHE A 57 12.45 -2.36 4.68
N ASP A 58 12.49 -3.66 4.41
CA ASP A 58 11.88 -4.68 5.29
C ASP A 58 12.92 -5.33 6.21
N ASN A 59 14.21 -5.01 6.03
CA ASN A 59 15.33 -5.58 6.78
C ASN A 59 15.40 -7.12 6.69
N ILE A 60 14.96 -7.68 5.56
CA ILE A 60 14.91 -9.12 5.29
C ILE A 60 15.66 -9.42 4.00
N THR A 61 16.49 -10.47 4.01
CA THR A 61 17.10 -11.01 2.78
C THR A 61 16.21 -12.11 2.20
N LEU A 62 15.56 -11.83 1.07
CA LEU A 62 14.72 -12.81 0.38
C LEU A 62 15.55 -13.94 -0.20
N LYS A 63 15.13 -15.19 0.06
CA LYS A 63 15.66 -16.38 -0.63
C LYS A 63 14.91 -16.68 -1.91
N ASN A 64 13.60 -16.45 -1.91
CA ASN A 64 12.70 -16.64 -3.04
C ASN A 64 11.69 -15.50 -3.03
N ILE A 65 11.38 -14.96 -4.20
CA ILE A 65 10.30 -13.97 -4.36
C ILE A 65 8.94 -14.67 -4.32
N LEU A 66 8.84 -15.84 -4.95
CA LEU A 66 7.61 -16.63 -4.96
C LEU A 66 7.43 -17.39 -3.64
N ILE A 67 6.26 -17.23 -3.02
CA ILE A 67 5.88 -18.01 -1.84
C ILE A 67 5.57 -19.45 -2.28
N PRO A 68 6.21 -20.49 -1.69
CA PRO A 68 5.94 -21.86 -2.05
C PRO A 68 4.48 -22.26 -1.78
N GLN A 69 3.87 -23.02 -2.70
CA GLN A 69 2.47 -23.48 -2.58
C GLN A 69 2.21 -24.23 -1.27
N LYS A 70 3.18 -25.01 -0.80
CA LYS A 70 3.09 -25.71 0.48
C LYS A 70 2.93 -24.72 1.65
N VAL A 71 3.71 -23.64 1.68
CA VAL A 71 3.61 -22.61 2.72
C VAL A 71 2.23 -21.96 2.71
N LEU A 72 1.68 -21.68 1.52
CA LEU A 72 0.32 -21.14 1.40
C LEU A 72 -0.73 -22.11 1.96
N LYS A 73 -0.66 -23.40 1.60
CA LYS A 73 -1.58 -24.43 2.08
C LYS A 73 -1.48 -24.60 3.59
N ASP A 74 -0.27 -24.74 4.11
CA ASP A 74 -0.03 -24.94 5.55
C ASP A 74 -0.56 -23.74 6.36
N ASN A 75 -0.34 -22.49 5.88
CA ASN A 75 -0.90 -21.31 6.54
C ASN A 75 -2.43 -21.28 6.49
N TRP A 76 -3.04 -21.62 5.35
CA TRP A 76 -4.49 -21.70 5.24
C TRP A 76 -5.07 -22.74 6.21
N ASP A 77 -4.52 -23.95 6.21
CA ASP A 77 -5.02 -25.06 7.04
C ASP A 77 -4.91 -24.75 8.54
N ASN A 78 -3.91 -23.97 8.95
CA ASN A 78 -3.68 -23.57 10.33
C ASN A 78 -4.48 -22.35 10.81
N LEU A 79 -5.28 -21.72 9.94
CA LEU A 79 -6.19 -20.64 10.38
C LEU A 79 -7.30 -21.18 11.28
N ASP A 80 -7.74 -20.34 12.23
CA ASP A 80 -8.95 -20.59 13.00
C ASP A 80 -10.18 -20.78 12.10
N GLU A 81 -11.03 -21.74 12.43
CA GLU A 81 -12.19 -22.10 11.61
C GLU A 81 -13.20 -20.95 11.48
N ASN A 82 -13.39 -20.12 12.50
CA ASN A 82 -14.29 -18.97 12.38
C ASN A 82 -13.74 -17.95 11.38
N LEU A 83 -12.41 -17.73 11.38
CA LEU A 83 -11.76 -16.86 10.42
C LEU A 83 -11.86 -17.42 8.99
N LYS A 84 -11.60 -18.72 8.78
CA LYS A 84 -11.79 -19.37 7.47
C LYS A 84 -13.20 -19.20 6.95
N ASN A 85 -14.20 -19.50 7.78
CA ASN A 85 -15.62 -19.38 7.42
C ASN A 85 -15.99 -17.93 7.07
N SER A 86 -15.48 -16.96 7.81
CA SER A 86 -15.73 -15.53 7.57
C SER A 86 -15.15 -15.08 6.23
N LEU A 87 -13.91 -15.47 5.91
CA LEU A 87 -13.25 -15.17 4.63
C LEU A 87 -13.97 -15.84 3.46
N MET A 88 -14.39 -17.10 3.62
CA MET A 88 -15.14 -17.83 2.59
C MET A 88 -16.50 -17.18 2.32
N LEU A 89 -17.24 -16.76 3.36
CA LEU A 89 -18.51 -16.07 3.21
C LEU A 89 -18.34 -14.71 2.51
N ALA A 90 -17.33 -13.93 2.90
CA ALA A 90 -17.02 -12.67 2.25
C ALA A 90 -16.67 -12.88 0.76
N SER A 91 -15.82 -13.87 0.45
CA SER A 91 -15.45 -14.19 -0.93
C SER A 91 -16.67 -14.58 -1.79
N LYS A 92 -17.62 -15.34 -1.22
CA LYS A 92 -18.87 -15.71 -1.93
C LYS A 92 -19.79 -14.52 -2.20
N ARG A 93 -19.75 -13.46 -1.39
CA ARG A 93 -20.59 -12.26 -1.56
C ARG A 93 -19.97 -11.24 -2.52
N ILE A 94 -18.65 -11.24 -2.65
CA ILE A 94 -17.93 -10.36 -3.57
C ILE A 94 -17.98 -10.90 -5.01
N ARG A 95 -17.96 -12.24 -5.18
CA ARG A 95 -18.13 -12.91 -6.47
C ARG A 95 -19.58 -12.84 -6.94
#